data_AF-X1CVQ0-F1
#
_entry.id   AF-X1CVQ0-F1
#
_cell.length_a   1.000
_cell.length_b   1.000
_cell.length_c   1.000
_cell.angle_alpha   90.00
_cell.angle_beta   90.00
_cell.angle_gamma   90.00
#
_symmetry.space_group_name_H-M   'P 1'
#
loop_
_entity.id
_entity.type
_entity.pdbx_description
1 polymer ?
#
loop_
_entity_poly.entity_id
_entity_poly.type
_entity_poly.pdbx_seq_one_letter_code
_entity_poly.pdbx_strand_id
1 'polypeptide(L)'
;ALTAMNDVASQLQEISATMKDIFSEPIKGFGVLSDYARKHAVLRTGIGGEAKFENLNEAIQEQADIFEEATRDLAQATDKILRKHGKGIIGKQFASHRLAQIMISLFVMAATISRVQASIEAKGVEGAALEIDILKTFTRDAKVRIRHNFRRIDTNDDEIRKGIAEDAFEAEGFRWDTI
;
A
#
# COMPACT_ATOMS: atom_id res chain seq x y z
N ALA A 1 -8.79 -14.24 15.63
CA ALA A 1 -8.87 -13.14 14.63
C ALA A 1 -8.73 -11.70 15.18
N LEU A 2 -9.56 -11.25 16.13
CA LEU A 2 -9.69 -9.82 16.52
C LEU A 2 -8.38 -9.13 16.99
N THR A 3 -7.54 -9.82 17.76
CA THR A 3 -6.30 -9.21 18.31
C THR A 3 -5.23 -8.97 17.24
N ALA A 4 -4.95 -9.94 16.37
CA ALA A 4 -4.00 -9.76 15.27
C ALA A 4 -4.49 -8.76 14.21
N MET A 5 -5.81 -8.73 13.98
CA MET A 5 -6.42 -7.69 13.17
C MET A 5 -6.34 -6.31 13.80
N ASN A 6 -6.42 -6.19 15.13
CA ASN A 6 -6.29 -4.91 15.81
C ASN A 6 -4.89 -4.33 15.60
N ASP A 7 -3.84 -5.14 15.62
CA ASP A 7 -2.48 -4.66 15.40
C ASP A 7 -2.25 -4.20 13.95
N VAL A 8 -2.71 -4.98 12.96
CA VAL A 8 -2.63 -4.58 11.54
C VAL A 8 -3.55 -3.39 11.22
N ALA A 9 -4.75 -3.36 11.78
CA ALA A 9 -5.66 -2.22 11.64
C ALA A 9 -5.08 -0.96 12.29
N SER A 10 -4.47 -1.09 13.47
CA SER A 10 -3.76 -0.01 14.15
C SER A 10 -2.59 0.49 13.31
N GLN A 11 -1.81 -0.40 12.68
CA GLN A 11 -0.75 0.00 11.76
C GLN A 11 -1.25 0.68 10.50
N LEU A 12 -2.31 0.17 9.86
CA LEU A 12 -2.92 0.82 8.71
C LEU A 12 -3.49 2.19 9.10
N GLN A 13 -4.04 2.32 10.31
CA GLN A 13 -4.53 3.57 10.85
C GLN A 13 -3.39 4.55 11.18
N GLU A 14 -2.28 4.08 11.75
CA GLU A 14 -1.05 4.86 11.95
C GLU A 14 -0.46 5.34 10.62
N ILE A 15 -0.36 4.45 9.62
CA ILE A 15 0.12 4.78 8.27
C ILE A 15 -0.82 5.80 7.62
N SER A 16 -2.13 5.61 7.75
CA SER A 16 -3.13 6.54 7.22
C SER A 16 -3.10 7.90 7.92
N ALA A 17 -2.92 7.93 9.24
CA ALA A 17 -2.78 9.17 10.01
C ALA A 17 -1.49 9.89 9.62
N THR A 18 -0.38 9.16 9.51
CA THR A 18 0.92 9.69 9.06
C THR A 18 0.81 10.27 7.65
N MET A 19 0.16 9.56 6.72
CA MET A 19 -0.09 10.08 5.37
C MET A 19 -0.98 11.32 5.40
N LYS A 20 -2.07 11.32 6.17
CA LYS A 20 -2.95 12.48 6.32
C LYS A 20 -2.17 13.70 6.78
N ASP A 21 -1.30 13.55 7.78
CA ASP A 21 -0.48 14.62 8.33
C ASP A 21 0.60 15.09 7.33
N ILE A 22 1.16 14.18 6.53
CA ILE A 22 2.06 14.54 5.42
C ILE A 22 1.35 15.38 4.35
N PHE A 23 0.10 15.05 4.02
CA PHE A 23 -0.67 15.75 3.00
C PHE A 23 -1.28 17.07 3.52
N SER A 24 -1.62 17.18 4.80
CA SER A 24 -2.24 18.37 5.40
C SER A 24 -1.22 19.37 5.95
N GLU A 25 -0.18 18.89 6.63
CA GLU A 25 0.87 19.72 7.26
C GLU A 25 2.26 19.08 7.06
N PRO A 26 2.87 19.24 5.88
CA PRO A 26 4.13 18.57 5.54
C PRO A 26 5.22 18.79 6.57
N ILE A 27 5.23 19.95 7.24
CA ILE A 27 6.25 20.37 8.20
C ILE A 27 6.15 19.63 9.54
N LYS A 28 4.93 19.39 10.06
CA LYS A 28 4.73 18.67 11.34
C LYS A 28 4.85 17.16 11.14
N GLY A 29 4.49 16.66 9.97
CA GLY A 29 4.78 15.29 9.53
C GLY A 29 6.26 14.91 9.67
N PHE A 30 7.20 15.87 9.53
CA PHE A 30 8.64 15.61 9.75
C PHE A 30 9.05 15.32 11.20
N GLY A 31 8.34 15.87 12.20
CA GLY A 31 8.58 15.54 13.62
C GLY A 31 8.14 14.11 13.95
N VAL A 32 7.05 13.67 13.32
CA VAL A 32 6.63 12.26 13.31
C VAL A 32 7.59 11.42 12.46
N LEU A 33 8.21 11.98 11.41
CA LEU A 33 9.22 11.29 10.60
C LEU A 33 10.54 11.03 11.33
N SER A 34 10.93 11.81 12.36
CA SER A 34 12.09 11.48 13.21
C SER A 34 11.83 10.28 14.13
N ASP A 35 10.61 10.15 14.67
CA ASP A 35 10.19 8.94 15.38
C ASP A 35 9.90 7.78 14.41
N TYR A 36 9.45 8.07 13.18
CA TYR A 36 9.33 7.11 12.08
C TYR A 36 10.70 6.60 11.65
N ALA A 37 11.73 7.45 11.55
CA ALA A 37 13.11 7.06 11.23
C ALA A 37 13.71 6.17 12.33
N ARG A 38 13.37 6.42 13.60
CA ARG A 38 13.76 5.57 14.75
C ARG A 38 13.01 4.23 14.75
N LYS A 39 11.69 4.23 14.49
CA LYS A 39 10.85 3.03 14.26
C LYS A 39 11.27 2.27 12.97
N HIS A 40 11.93 2.95 12.02
CA HIS A 40 12.46 2.38 10.78
C HIS A 40 13.87 1.82 10.87
N ALA A 41 14.70 2.29 11.80
CA ALA A 41 15.96 1.60 12.12
C ALA A 41 15.68 0.14 12.56
N VAL A 42 14.55 -0.07 13.22
CA VAL A 42 13.99 -1.37 13.61
C VAL A 42 13.45 -2.14 12.38
N LEU A 43 12.65 -1.51 11.51
CA LEU A 43 12.13 -2.15 10.28
C LEU A 43 13.22 -2.54 9.27
N ARG A 44 14.32 -1.78 9.20
CA ARG A 44 15.46 -2.04 8.31
C ARG A 44 16.43 -3.10 8.85
N THR A 45 16.43 -3.33 10.16
CA THR A 45 17.29 -4.33 10.83
C THR A 45 16.57 -5.63 11.17
N GLY A 46 15.23 -5.64 11.10
CA GLY A 46 14.40 -6.81 11.47
C GLY A 46 14.30 -7.05 12.98
N ILE A 47 14.81 -6.14 13.81
CA ILE A 47 14.84 -6.29 15.27
C ILE A 47 13.90 -5.27 15.90
N GLY A 48 12.76 -5.74 16.42
CA GLY A 48 11.94 -4.99 17.39
C GLY A 48 10.54 -4.57 16.93
N GLY A 49 9.74 -5.51 16.42
CA GLY A 49 8.27 -5.34 16.33
C GLY A 49 7.74 -5.37 14.91
N GLU A 50 7.75 -6.56 14.30
CA GLU A 50 6.84 -6.82 13.18
C GLU A 50 5.46 -7.10 13.80
N ALA A 51 4.43 -6.31 13.48
CA ALA A 51 3.07 -6.81 13.67
C ALA A 51 2.88 -7.88 12.61
N LYS A 52 3.11 -9.12 13.02
CA LYS A 52 2.78 -10.27 12.19
C LYS A 52 1.32 -10.57 12.37
N PHE A 53 0.73 -11.13 11.33
CA PHE A 53 -0.51 -11.83 11.54
C PHE A 53 -0.23 -13.05 12.43
N GLU A 54 -0.62 -12.96 13.70
CA GLU A 54 -0.53 -14.08 14.63
C GLU A 54 -1.81 -14.91 14.62
N ASN A 55 -1.66 -16.23 14.79
CA ASN A 55 -2.78 -17.17 14.92
C ASN A 55 -3.70 -17.25 13.70
N LEU A 56 -3.19 -17.02 12.49
CA LEU A 56 -3.91 -17.36 11.27
C LEU A 56 -3.89 -18.86 11.02
N ASN A 57 -4.91 -19.36 10.34
CA ASN A 57 -4.93 -20.73 9.87
C ASN A 57 -3.88 -20.94 8.76
N GLU A 58 -3.19 -22.08 8.80
CA GLU A 58 -2.16 -22.45 7.81
C GLU A 58 -2.66 -22.37 6.36
N ALA A 59 -3.95 -22.61 6.12
CA ALA A 59 -4.56 -22.56 4.79
C ALA A 59 -4.51 -21.18 4.11
N ILE A 60 -4.27 -20.10 4.88
CA ILE A 60 -4.19 -18.73 4.39
C ILE A 60 -2.85 -18.03 4.69
N GLN A 61 -1.88 -18.77 5.23
CA GLN A 61 -0.60 -18.20 5.68
C GLN A 61 0.19 -17.56 4.52
N GLU A 62 0.21 -18.18 3.35
CA GLU A 62 0.87 -17.62 2.16
C GLU A 62 0.34 -16.23 1.81
N GLN A 63 -0.97 -15.99 1.97
CA GLN A 63 -1.57 -14.69 1.66
C GLN A 63 -1.22 -13.63 2.71
N ALA A 64 -1.08 -14.04 3.98
CA ALA A 64 -0.56 -13.19 5.04
C ALA A 64 0.89 -12.79 4.79
N ASP A 65 1.75 -13.73 4.40
CA ASP A 65 3.16 -13.47 4.11
C ASP A 65 3.32 -12.46 2.95
N ILE A 66 2.51 -12.60 1.90
CA ILE A 66 2.48 -11.64 0.77
C ILE A 66 2.04 -10.26 1.24
N PHE A 67 1.05 -10.17 2.13
CA PHE A 67 0.61 -8.90 2.69
C PHE A 67 1.72 -8.23 3.52
N GLU A 68 2.41 -9.00 4.37
CA GLU A 68 3.50 -8.50 5.20
C GLU A 68 4.68 -8.01 4.35
N GLU A 69 5.07 -8.78 3.32
CA GLU A 69 6.08 -8.37 2.33
C GLU A 69 5.70 -7.04 1.67
N ALA A 70 4.49 -6.94 1.14
CA ALA A 70 4.03 -5.74 0.45
C ALA A 70 3.89 -4.53 1.39
N THR A 71 3.59 -4.74 2.67
CA THR A 71 3.55 -3.68 3.69
C THR A 71 4.95 -3.14 4.00
N ARG A 72 5.95 -4.03 4.12
CA ARG A 72 7.37 -3.62 4.26
C ARG A 72 7.85 -2.85 3.03
N ASP A 73 7.52 -3.32 1.83
CA ASP A 73 7.87 -2.63 0.58
C ASP A 73 7.22 -1.25 0.50
N LEU A 74 5.97 -1.10 0.95
CA LEU A 74 5.27 0.19 0.98
C LEU A 74 5.98 1.17 1.90
N ALA A 75 6.39 0.72 3.09
CA ALA A 75 7.12 1.55 4.04
C ALA A 75 8.45 2.05 3.43
N GLN A 76 9.21 1.16 2.76
CA GLN A 76 10.46 1.52 2.09
C GLN A 76 10.24 2.50 0.93
N ALA A 77 9.22 2.27 0.10
CA ALA A 77 8.91 3.13 -1.03
C ALA A 77 8.45 4.53 -0.58
N THR A 78 7.66 4.59 0.50
CA THR A 78 7.20 5.85 1.10
C THR A 78 8.38 6.64 1.66
N ASP A 79 9.28 6.01 2.43
CA ASP A 79 10.51 6.66 2.92
C ASP A 79 11.36 7.19 1.77
N LYS A 80 11.59 6.39 0.72
CA LYS A 80 12.34 6.81 -0.46
C LYS A 80 11.75 8.06 -1.13
N ILE A 81 10.44 8.07 -1.34
CA ILE A 81 9.72 9.20 -1.96
C ILE A 81 9.81 10.45 -1.07
N LEU A 82 9.59 10.29 0.23
CA LEU A 82 9.66 11.40 1.19
C LEU A 82 11.06 11.98 1.30
N ARG A 83 12.11 11.16 1.33
CA ARG A 83 13.51 11.64 1.30
C ARG A 83 13.83 12.39 0.01
N LYS A 84 13.31 11.92 -1.12
CA LYS A 84 13.56 12.52 -2.44
C LYS A 84 12.86 13.87 -2.62
N HIS A 85 11.63 14.00 -2.14
CA HIS A 85 10.78 15.16 -2.44
C HIS A 85 10.48 16.07 -1.25
N GLY A 86 10.66 15.57 -0.02
CA GLY A 86 10.35 16.31 1.19
C GLY A 86 8.93 16.89 1.16
N LYS A 87 8.81 18.18 1.51
CA LYS A 87 7.55 18.94 1.43
C LYS A 87 7.00 19.08 0.01
N GLY A 88 7.83 18.91 -1.01
CA GLY A 88 7.46 19.01 -2.42
C GLY A 88 6.62 17.83 -2.92
N ILE A 89 6.38 16.80 -2.10
CA ILE A 89 5.56 15.66 -2.45
C ILE A 89 4.10 16.04 -2.79
N ILE A 90 3.57 17.14 -2.23
CA ILE A 90 2.22 17.64 -2.54
C ILE A 90 2.05 17.88 -4.04
N GLY A 91 3.08 18.38 -4.72
CA GLY A 91 3.07 18.61 -6.16
C GLY A 91 3.36 17.37 -7.01
N LYS A 92 3.57 16.19 -6.40
CA LYS A 92 3.93 14.95 -7.09
C LYS A 92 2.73 13.99 -7.18
N GLN A 93 1.64 14.47 -7.78
CA GLN A 93 0.36 13.77 -7.85
C GLN A 93 0.46 12.35 -8.44
N PHE A 94 1.29 12.11 -9.46
CA PHE A 94 1.49 10.76 -10.00
C PHE A 94 2.12 9.79 -8.98
N ALA A 95 3.09 10.26 -8.19
CA ALA A 95 3.70 9.46 -7.14
C ALA A 95 2.71 9.20 -6.00
N SER A 96 1.98 10.22 -5.56
CA SER A 96 0.92 10.10 -4.55
C SER A 96 -0.19 9.14 -4.99
N HIS A 97 -0.60 9.19 -6.25
CA HIS A 97 -1.61 8.28 -6.81
C HIS A 97 -1.14 6.82 -6.75
N ARG A 98 0.11 6.52 -7.11
CA ARG A 98 0.66 5.15 -7.04
C ARG A 98 0.68 4.63 -5.61
N LEU A 99 1.13 5.45 -4.66
CA LEU A 99 1.12 5.08 -3.24
C LEU A 99 -0.30 4.81 -2.75
N ALA A 100 -1.27 5.64 -3.14
CA ALA A 100 -2.68 5.41 -2.81
C ALA A 100 -3.21 4.08 -3.36
N GLN A 101 -2.90 3.73 -4.62
CA GLN A 101 -3.31 2.45 -5.20
C GLN A 101 -2.73 1.23 -4.46
N ILE A 102 -1.48 1.32 -3.99
CA ILE A 102 -0.86 0.27 -3.18
C ILE A 102 -1.57 0.15 -1.83
N MET A 103 -1.80 1.27 -1.14
CA MET A 103 -2.50 1.28 0.15
C MET A 103 -3.91 0.71 0.06
N ILE A 104 -4.67 1.08 -0.97
CA ILE A 104 -6.02 0.54 -1.19
C ILE A 104 -5.95 -0.97 -1.40
N SER A 105 -5.00 -1.46 -2.19
CA SER A 105 -4.83 -2.90 -2.43
C SER A 105 -4.50 -3.64 -1.13
N LEU A 106 -3.60 -3.11 -0.32
CA LEU A 106 -3.26 -3.67 1.00
C LEU A 106 -4.47 -3.67 1.94
N PHE A 107 -5.22 -2.57 2.03
CA PHE A 107 -6.40 -2.48 2.89
C PHE A 107 -7.43 -3.56 2.54
N VAL A 108 -7.73 -3.74 1.24
CA VAL A 108 -8.67 -4.77 0.79
C VAL A 108 -8.11 -6.18 1.04
N MET A 109 -6.81 -6.40 0.88
CA MET A 109 -6.18 -7.68 1.25
C MET A 109 -6.36 -7.98 2.74
N ALA A 110 -6.04 -7.03 3.63
CA ALA A 110 -6.19 -7.20 5.07
C ALA A 110 -7.66 -7.52 5.45
N ALA A 111 -8.62 -6.79 4.89
CA ALA A 111 -10.05 -7.03 5.12
C ALA A 111 -10.49 -8.42 4.64
N THR A 112 -9.96 -8.89 3.51
CA THR A 112 -10.29 -10.21 2.95
C THR A 112 -9.66 -11.33 3.78
N ILE A 113 -8.38 -11.21 4.15
CA ILE A 113 -7.69 -12.16 5.05
C ILE A 113 -8.46 -12.30 6.36
N SER A 114 -8.81 -11.17 6.97
CA SER A 114 -9.63 -11.10 8.17
C SER A 114 -10.94 -11.88 8.04
N ARG A 115 -11.71 -11.60 6.97
CA ARG A 115 -13.01 -12.23 6.74
C ARG A 115 -12.87 -13.73 6.58
N VAL A 116 -11.90 -14.18 5.78
CA VAL A 116 -11.67 -15.61 5.53
C VAL A 116 -11.19 -16.31 6.79
N GLN A 117 -10.32 -15.70 7.59
CA GLN A 117 -9.93 -16.24 8.89
C GLN A 117 -11.14 -16.44 9.80
N ALA A 118 -12.01 -15.42 9.93
CA ALA A 118 -13.22 -15.54 10.75
C ALA A 118 -14.16 -16.64 10.22
N SER A 119 -14.24 -16.81 8.90
CA SER A 119 -14.98 -17.88 8.25
C SER A 119 -14.40 -19.26 8.57
N ILE A 120 -13.08 -19.42 8.52
CA ILE A 120 -12.39 -20.66 8.92
C ILE A 120 -12.63 -20.96 10.40
N GLU A 121 -12.54 -19.95 11.28
CA GLU A 121 -12.81 -20.11 12.72
C GLU A 121 -14.25 -20.59 12.98
N ALA A 122 -15.23 -20.12 12.19
CA ALA A 122 -16.65 -20.42 12.39
C ALA A 122 -17.11 -21.78 11.81
N LYS A 123 -16.61 -22.17 10.63
CA LYS A 123 -17.10 -23.37 9.91
C LYS A 123 -16.00 -24.33 9.46
N GLY A 124 -14.76 -24.11 9.89
CA GLY A 124 -13.61 -24.92 9.50
C GLY A 124 -13.13 -24.66 8.08
N VAL A 125 -11.97 -25.24 7.74
CA VAL A 125 -11.30 -25.05 6.45
C VAL A 125 -12.18 -25.54 5.28
N GLU A 126 -12.79 -26.72 5.42
CA GLU A 126 -13.66 -27.28 4.36
C GLU A 126 -14.90 -26.41 4.13
N GLY A 127 -15.55 -25.94 5.21
CA GLY A 127 -16.70 -25.05 5.09
C GLY A 127 -16.35 -23.70 4.46
N ALA A 128 -15.11 -23.23 4.62
CA ALA A 128 -14.61 -21.97 4.08
C ALA A 128 -13.84 -22.11 2.75
N ALA A 129 -13.82 -23.30 2.11
CA ALA A 129 -12.98 -23.58 0.95
C ALA A 129 -13.11 -22.55 -0.19
N LEU A 130 -14.35 -22.20 -0.58
CA LEU A 130 -14.57 -21.21 -1.62
C LEU A 130 -14.08 -19.80 -1.24
N GLU A 131 -14.20 -19.41 0.03
CA GLU A 131 -13.71 -18.13 0.51
C GLU A 131 -12.18 -18.07 0.53
N ILE A 132 -11.53 -19.19 0.85
CA ILE A 132 -10.08 -19.36 0.73
C ILE A 132 -9.63 -19.21 -0.73
N ASP A 133 -10.33 -19.83 -1.68
CA ASP A 133 -10.02 -19.70 -3.11
C ASP A 133 -10.20 -18.27 -3.64
N ILE A 134 -11.23 -17.57 -3.16
CA ILE A 134 -11.43 -16.14 -3.42
C ILE A 134 -10.24 -15.34 -2.91
N LEU A 135 -9.83 -15.55 -1.65
CA LEU A 135 -8.68 -14.86 -1.06
C LEU A 135 -7.38 -15.13 -1.82
N LYS A 136 -7.13 -16.38 -2.21
CA LYS A 136 -5.95 -16.76 -3.02
C LYS A 136 -5.92 -16.03 -4.36
N THR A 137 -7.05 -16.03 -5.06
CA THR A 137 -7.18 -15.38 -6.37
C THR A 137 -7.02 -13.87 -6.25
N PHE A 138 -7.74 -13.25 -5.31
CA PHE A 138 -7.66 -11.82 -5.07
C PHE A 138 -6.24 -11.37 -4.69
N THR A 139 -5.57 -12.14 -3.82
CA THR A 139 -4.19 -11.83 -3.38
C THR A 139 -3.21 -11.83 -4.56
N ARG A 140 -3.36 -12.76 -5.52
CA ARG A 140 -2.53 -12.79 -6.74
C ARG A 140 -2.73 -11.53 -7.58
N ASP A 141 -3.98 -11.13 -7.81
CA ASP A 141 -4.29 -9.94 -8.60
C ASP A 141 -3.83 -8.65 -7.90
N ALA A 142 -4.01 -8.58 -6.58
CA ALA A 142 -3.52 -7.48 -5.76
C ALA A 142 -2.00 -7.37 -5.82
N LYS A 143 -1.28 -8.50 -5.72
CA LYS A 143 0.19 -8.55 -5.85
C LYS A 143 0.65 -7.98 -7.20
N VAL A 144 -0.03 -8.31 -8.30
CA VAL A 144 0.29 -7.76 -9.63
C VAL A 144 0.11 -6.23 -9.64
N ARG A 145 -1.03 -5.72 -9.14
CA ARG A 145 -1.30 -4.28 -9.07
C ARG A 145 -0.28 -3.54 -8.18
N ILE A 146 0.07 -4.12 -7.05
CA ILE A 146 1.04 -3.55 -6.10
C ILE A 146 2.43 -3.47 -6.75
N ARG A 147 2.92 -4.57 -7.33
CA ARG A 147 4.23 -4.61 -8.00
C ARG A 147 4.29 -3.66 -9.19
N HIS A 148 3.21 -3.56 -9.97
CA HIS A 148 3.10 -2.59 -11.05
C HIS A 148 3.27 -1.15 -10.56
N ASN A 149 2.56 -0.77 -9.49
CA ASN A 149 2.67 0.56 -8.92
C ASN A 149 4.06 0.83 -8.31
N PHE A 150 4.65 -0.14 -7.62
CA PHE A 150 6.02 -0.01 -7.09
C PHE A 150 7.04 0.24 -8.20
N ARG A 151 7.02 -0.56 -9.28
CA ARG A 151 7.92 -0.36 -10.42
C ARG A 151 7.81 1.06 -10.99
N ARG A 152 6.58 1.57 -11.07
CA ARG A 152 6.32 2.90 -11.63
C ARG A 152 6.67 4.07 -10.71
N ILE A 153 7.09 3.81 -9.47
CA ILE A 153 7.69 4.85 -8.61
C ILE A 153 9.03 5.30 -9.21
N ASP A 154 9.85 4.35 -9.67
CA ASP A 154 11.18 4.63 -10.20
C ASP A 154 11.21 4.75 -11.73
N THR A 155 10.40 3.97 -12.44
CA THR A 155 10.37 3.95 -13.91
C THR A 155 8.97 4.25 -14.42
N ASN A 156 8.75 5.48 -14.90
CA ASN A 156 7.46 5.94 -15.38
C ASN A 156 7.58 6.93 -16.55
N ASP A 157 6.45 7.13 -17.21
CA ASP A 157 6.28 8.05 -18.33
C ASP A 157 5.63 9.37 -17.88
N ASP A 158 5.84 9.81 -16.64
CA ASP A 158 5.09 10.94 -16.08
C ASP A 158 5.36 12.25 -16.84
N GLU A 159 6.62 12.51 -17.19
CA GLU A 159 6.96 13.71 -17.97
C GLU A 159 6.44 13.62 -19.40
N ILE A 160 6.43 12.42 -20.02
CA ILE A 160 5.82 12.21 -21.34
C ILE A 160 4.32 12.49 -21.28
N ARG A 161 3.62 12.00 -20.24
CA ARG A 161 2.19 12.25 -20.03
C ARG A 161 1.87 13.72 -19.83
N LYS A 162 2.72 14.46 -19.12
CA LYS A 162 2.56 15.92 -18.99
C LYS A 162 2.71 16.61 -20.33
N GLY A 163 3.73 16.27 -21.12
CA GLY A 163 3.91 16.86 -22.46
C GLY A 163 2.72 16.58 -23.39
N ILE A 164 2.14 15.38 -23.35
CA ILE A 164 0.92 15.06 -24.10
C ILE A 164 -0.28 15.91 -23.61
N ALA A 165 -0.41 16.08 -22.29
CA ALA A 165 -1.48 16.89 -21.71
C ALA A 165 -1.32 18.39 -22.05
N GLU A 166 -0.08 18.90 -22.04
CA GLU A 166 0.25 20.27 -22.46
C GLU A 166 -0.08 20.48 -23.94
N ASP A 167 0.31 19.57 -24.82
CA ASP A 167 -0.02 19.65 -26.25
C ASP A 167 -1.53 19.67 -26.52
N ALA A 168 -2.28 18.78 -25.87
CA ALA A 168 -3.73 18.74 -25.99
C ALA A 168 -4.40 20.00 -25.41
N PHE A 169 -3.84 20.55 -24.34
CA PHE A 169 -4.32 21.80 -23.74
C PHE A 169 -4.07 23.00 -24.65
N GLU A 170 -2.86 23.11 -25.22
CA GLU A 170 -2.51 24.16 -26.18
C GLU A 170 -3.31 24.08 -27.48
N ALA A 171 -3.64 22.87 -27.92
CA ALA A 171 -4.49 22.64 -29.09
C ALA A 171 -5.98 22.86 -28.82
N GLU A 172 -6.38 23.04 -27.55
CA GLU A 172 -7.77 23.03 -27.08
C GLU A 172 -8.61 21.86 -27.66
N GLY A 173 -7.94 20.73 -27.92
CA GLY A 173 -8.54 19.64 -28.70
C GLY A 173 -7.56 18.52 -29.02
N PHE A 174 -8.07 17.50 -29.71
CA PHE A 174 -7.25 16.38 -30.16
C PHE A 174 -6.66 16.69 -31.54
N ARG A 175 -5.33 16.87 -31.63
CA ARG A 175 -4.66 17.30 -32.87
C ARG A 175 -4.83 16.35 -34.05
N TRP A 176 -5.01 15.07 -33.79
CA TRP A 176 -5.16 14.03 -34.82
C TRP A 176 -6.61 13.66 -35.07
N ASP A 177 -7.54 14.55 -34.73
CA ASP A 177 -8.94 14.35 -35.09
C ASP A 177 -9.06 14.45 -36.62
N THR A 178 -9.57 13.40 -37.26
CA THR A 178 -9.67 13.28 -38.72
C THR A 178 -11.03 13.76 -39.23
N ILE A 179 -11.49 14.93 -38.77
CA ILE A 179 -12.71 15.56 -39.30
C ILE A 179 -12.44 16.10 -40.71
#